data_AF-A0A2P2CB49-F1
#
_entry.id   AF-A0A2P2CB49-F1
#
_cell.length_a   1.000
_cell.length_b   1.000
_cell.length_c   1.000
_cell.angle_alpha   90.00
_cell.angle_beta   90.00
_cell.angle_gamma   90.00
#
_symmetry.space_group_name_H-M   'P 1'
#
loop_
_entity.id
_entity.type
_entity.pdbx_description
1 polymer ?
#
loop_
_entity_poly.entity_id
_entity_poly.type
_entity_poly.pdbx_seq_one_letter_code
_entity_poly.pdbx_strand_id
1 'polypeptide(L)'
;MGLRLSPGLRHLVALLAASAFAVPLSMTSGVTPAEGATPAAAAPGAVAQQRLALAPQTKVTICHRTNSRTNPYNQIVVSQSAAISGHADHTGPIFGPGVDTWGDIIAPIRPGLPAGRNWPEGRAILANGCELQPDVGPLPTASIGDLACAGTVPSLDITVTNALEATAPASFTIVVDGAEVETVGPVAPGESETVSLGGAPGGGLDGLEDQTFTVEVRSGDEVLASRVITVDCSPEVPPAPEIDARLVCAGAAAQGTASVTNNATVSVEVTVTVDGSPVGNALVVDPGASATGTVDLSPFEDQTITVRILLDGALAATYVVTPDCVPPQPSARVSVAGQVCPPPTTTVTLANDGDPASRVVFVIRLNGRVVQESAPLYGGDVTTIVGDLSRFEDQTVLVAVRANGELLGRRAVTVNCGRPAPDPGPDTGPGTNPPPATHDVLPDVGTGLSIGVLALALGLLVSGPLLLVSGRTPLSRLPRVRRPNGSR
;
A
#
# COMPACT_ATOMS: atom_id res chain seq x y z
N MET A 1 -16.26 -5.78 -50.14
CA MET A 1 -16.91 -4.45 -50.17
C MET A 1 -16.84 -3.89 -48.76
N GLY A 2 -16.17 -2.81 -48.41
CA GLY A 2 -15.25 -1.89 -49.07
C GLY A 2 -14.78 -0.91 -47.98
N LEU A 3 -13.48 -0.87 -47.70
CA LEU A 3 -12.88 0.13 -46.81
C LEU A 3 -12.99 1.52 -47.46
N ARG A 4 -13.43 2.52 -46.70
CA ARG A 4 -13.30 3.94 -47.06
C ARG A 4 -12.19 4.57 -46.23
N LEU A 5 -11.04 4.78 -46.87
CA LEU A 5 -10.01 5.73 -46.44
C LEU A 5 -10.26 7.04 -47.19
N SER A 6 -10.32 8.16 -46.45
CA SER A 6 -10.42 9.50 -47.03
C SER A 6 -9.05 10.03 -47.46
N PRO A 7 -8.95 10.76 -48.59
CA PRO A 7 -7.71 11.28 -49.14
C PRO A 7 -7.45 12.72 -48.67
N GLY A 8 -6.20 13.06 -48.38
CA GLY A 8 -5.81 14.42 -48.04
C GLY A 8 -4.35 14.70 -48.36
N LEU A 9 -4.15 15.47 -49.43
CA LEU A 9 -2.99 16.31 -49.75
C LEU A 9 -1.68 15.66 -50.26
N ARG A 10 -1.51 15.76 -51.57
CA ARG A 10 -0.23 15.70 -52.31
C ARG A 10 0.14 17.11 -52.80
N HIS A 11 1.46 17.34 -52.86
CA HIS A 11 2.24 18.33 -53.66
C HIS A 11 2.73 19.62 -52.98
N LEU A 12 4.04 19.71 -52.71
CA LEU A 12 5.07 20.42 -53.52
C LEU A 12 6.46 20.09 -52.90
N VAL A 13 7.37 19.36 -53.58
CA VAL A 13 8.48 19.83 -54.44
C VAL A 13 9.53 20.73 -53.74
N ALA A 14 10.70 20.11 -53.51
CA ALA A 14 12.09 20.58 -53.59
C ALA A 14 12.51 21.94 -52.99
N LEU A 15 13.57 21.92 -52.16
CA LEU A 15 14.83 22.58 -52.50
C LEU A 15 15.99 22.05 -51.63
N LEU A 16 17.08 21.66 -52.30
CA LEU A 16 18.43 21.54 -51.75
C LEU A 16 19.00 22.93 -51.46
N ALA A 17 19.71 23.08 -50.34
CA ALA A 17 21.00 23.80 -50.17
C ALA A 17 21.11 24.43 -48.78
N ALA A 18 22.18 24.08 -48.04
CA ALA A 18 22.95 24.99 -47.18
C ALA A 18 24.18 24.22 -46.69
N SER A 19 25.36 24.42 -47.28
CA SER A 19 26.30 25.53 -47.00
C SER A 19 27.07 25.30 -45.71
N ALA A 20 28.24 24.65 -45.86
CA ALA A 20 29.32 24.68 -44.90
C ALA A 20 29.90 26.10 -44.84
N PHE A 21 29.88 26.72 -43.67
CA PHE A 21 30.66 27.92 -43.39
C PHE A 21 31.70 27.58 -42.32
N ALA A 22 32.94 27.45 -42.77
CA ALA A 22 34.12 27.60 -41.94
C ALA A 22 34.38 29.11 -41.76
N VAL A 23 34.56 29.53 -40.52
CA VAL A 23 35.06 30.88 -40.19
C VAL A 23 36.36 30.73 -39.39
N PRO A 24 37.50 31.19 -39.92
CA PRO A 24 38.68 31.47 -39.13
C PRO A 24 38.69 32.97 -38.75
N LEU A 25 38.99 33.28 -37.50
CA LEU A 25 39.35 34.64 -37.09
C LEU A 25 40.62 34.57 -36.26
N SER A 26 41.75 34.75 -36.96
CA SER A 26 43.00 35.21 -36.39
C SER A 26 43.04 36.73 -36.55
N MET A 27 43.08 37.46 -35.44
CA MET A 27 43.40 38.88 -35.41
C MET A 27 44.51 39.07 -34.38
N THR A 28 45.74 39.17 -34.89
CA THR A 28 46.93 39.58 -34.14
C THR A 28 46.92 41.10 -34.01
N SER A 29 46.69 41.61 -32.80
CA SER A 29 46.85 43.04 -32.51
C SER A 29 48.34 43.36 -32.33
N GLY A 30 48.91 44.10 -33.29
CA GLY A 30 50.20 44.75 -33.15
C GLY A 30 50.07 46.01 -32.29
N VAL A 31 50.81 46.05 -31.19
CA VAL A 31 50.98 47.25 -30.36
C VAL A 31 52.37 47.81 -30.63
N THR A 32 52.41 49.03 -31.17
CA THR A 32 53.60 49.88 -31.29
C THR A 32 53.91 50.54 -29.95
N PRO A 33 55.17 50.53 -29.47
CA PRO A 33 55.64 51.56 -28.55
C PRO A 33 56.37 52.65 -29.33
N ALA A 34 55.85 53.87 -29.18
CA ALA A 34 56.63 55.08 -29.37
C ALA A 34 57.33 55.39 -28.05
N GLU A 35 58.65 55.54 -28.07
CA GLU A 35 59.33 56.35 -27.07
C GLU A 35 60.57 56.98 -27.68
N GLY A 36 60.65 58.29 -27.50
CA GLY A 36 61.72 59.13 -28.01
C GLY A 36 62.85 59.31 -27.01
N ALA A 37 63.73 60.22 -27.42
CA ALA A 37 64.74 60.91 -26.62
C ALA A 37 66.05 60.15 -26.35
N THR A 38 66.96 60.35 -27.30
CA THR A 38 68.40 60.52 -27.09
C THR A 38 68.74 61.43 -25.90
N PRO A 39 69.79 61.11 -25.13
CA PRO A 39 70.65 62.13 -24.55
C PRO A 39 72.10 62.05 -25.06
N ALA A 40 72.69 63.23 -25.12
CA ALA A 40 73.99 63.54 -25.68
C ALA A 40 75.17 63.04 -24.82
N ALA A 41 76.26 62.71 -25.52
CA ALA A 41 77.56 62.39 -24.95
C ALA A 41 78.37 63.67 -24.63
N ALA A 42 79.00 63.71 -23.45
CA ALA A 42 80.11 64.61 -23.15
C ALA A 42 81.10 63.96 -22.14
N ALA A 43 82.26 63.57 -22.68
CA ALA A 43 83.64 63.51 -22.16
C ALA A 43 84.02 63.01 -20.74
N PRO A 44 85.25 62.45 -20.57
CA PRO A 44 85.67 61.68 -19.40
C PRO A 44 86.54 62.47 -18.39
N GLY A 45 86.52 62.04 -17.12
CA GLY A 45 87.42 62.53 -16.08
C GLY A 45 87.47 61.56 -14.89
N ALA A 46 88.62 60.91 -14.71
CA ALA A 46 88.88 59.87 -13.71
C ALA A 46 89.04 60.43 -12.29
N VAL A 47 88.48 59.75 -11.28
CA VAL A 47 89.14 59.51 -9.97
C VAL A 47 88.61 58.20 -9.38
N ALA A 48 89.48 57.21 -9.23
CA ALA A 48 89.18 55.94 -8.55
C ALA A 48 89.10 56.18 -7.03
N GLN A 49 87.89 56.17 -6.47
CA GLN A 49 87.70 55.96 -5.03
C GLN A 49 87.53 54.46 -4.78
N GLN A 50 88.48 53.92 -4.04
CA GLN A 50 88.53 52.56 -3.55
C GLN A 50 87.32 52.32 -2.61
N ARG A 51 86.19 51.90 -3.19
CA ARG A 51 85.07 51.36 -2.42
C ARG A 51 85.57 50.07 -1.77
N LEU A 52 85.58 50.01 -0.44
CA LEU A 52 85.55 48.72 0.24
C LEU A 52 84.38 47.95 -0.35
N ALA A 53 84.67 46.88 -1.08
CA ALA A 53 83.66 45.95 -1.55
C ALA A 53 83.07 45.28 -0.31
N LEU A 54 81.96 45.84 0.20
CA LEU A 54 81.09 45.14 1.14
C LEU A 54 80.82 43.77 0.51
N ALA A 55 81.12 42.69 1.25
CA ALA A 55 80.82 41.34 0.81
C ALA A 55 79.38 41.31 0.28
N PRO A 56 79.12 40.70 -0.90
CA PRO A 56 77.82 40.71 -1.52
C PRO A 56 76.79 40.20 -0.52
N GLN A 57 75.90 41.09 -0.09
CA GLN A 57 74.86 40.77 0.87
C GLN A 57 73.90 39.80 0.19
N THR A 58 73.69 38.62 0.77
CA THR A 58 72.67 37.67 0.32
C THR A 58 71.34 38.40 0.21
N LYS A 59 70.72 38.34 -0.96
CA LYS A 59 69.41 38.95 -1.22
C LYS A 59 68.32 37.89 -1.09
N VAL A 60 67.15 38.31 -0.62
CA VAL A 60 65.96 37.47 -0.48
C VAL A 60 64.75 38.20 -1.05
N THR A 61 63.87 37.45 -1.69
CA THR A 61 62.57 37.94 -2.18
C THR A 61 61.51 37.75 -1.10
N ILE A 62 60.73 38.79 -0.83
CA ILE A 62 59.65 38.79 0.16
C ILE A 62 58.39 39.44 -0.42
N CYS A 63 57.24 39.19 0.20
CA CYS A 63 56.05 40.03 0.01
C CYS A 63 55.99 41.03 1.15
N HIS A 64 56.26 42.28 0.81
CA HIS A 64 56.22 43.36 1.77
C HIS A 64 54.80 43.90 1.84
N ARG A 65 54.24 43.97 3.05
CA ARG A 65 52.92 44.53 3.27
C ARG A 65 52.89 45.99 2.80
N THR A 66 51.78 46.39 2.24
CA THR A 66 51.45 47.81 2.03
C THR A 66 50.42 48.24 3.08
N ASN A 67 49.91 49.47 2.95
CA ASN A 67 48.71 49.91 3.68
C ASN A 67 47.47 49.97 2.75
N SER A 68 47.54 49.38 1.56
CA SER A 68 46.45 49.38 0.58
C SER A 68 45.72 48.05 0.59
N ARG A 69 44.40 48.07 0.83
CA ARG A 69 43.58 46.85 0.73
C ARG A 69 43.44 46.34 -0.72
N THR A 70 43.61 47.20 -1.71
CA THR A 70 43.52 46.83 -3.14
C THR A 70 44.86 46.39 -3.73
N ASN A 71 45.96 46.61 -3.02
CA ASN A 71 47.28 46.08 -3.36
C ASN A 71 48.03 45.75 -2.07
N PRO A 72 47.70 44.66 -1.37
CA PRO A 72 48.15 44.42 0.00
C PRO A 72 49.63 44.05 0.11
N TYR A 73 50.26 43.61 -0.98
CA TYR A 73 51.66 43.26 -0.98
C TYR A 73 52.39 43.79 -2.22
N ASN A 74 53.63 44.24 -2.01
CA ASN A 74 54.58 44.46 -3.09
C ASN A 74 55.68 43.40 -3.01
N GLN A 75 56.00 42.76 -4.14
CA GLN A 75 57.17 41.89 -4.21
C GLN A 75 58.45 42.73 -4.26
N ILE A 76 59.34 42.52 -3.29
CA ILE A 76 60.63 43.24 -3.23
C ILE A 76 61.80 42.29 -2.95
N VAL A 77 62.99 42.73 -3.35
CA VAL A 77 64.26 42.02 -3.11
C VAL A 77 65.14 42.83 -2.17
N VAL A 78 65.32 42.34 -0.94
CA VAL A 78 66.05 43.04 0.13
C VAL A 78 67.28 42.24 0.57
N SER A 79 68.21 42.85 1.32
CA SER A 79 69.28 42.07 1.96
C SER A 79 68.72 41.17 3.05
N GLN A 80 69.36 40.03 3.27
CA GLN A 80 69.02 39.10 4.34
C GLN A 80 69.00 39.80 5.71
N SER A 81 69.96 40.68 5.96
CA SER A 81 70.00 41.52 7.16
C SER A 81 68.77 42.43 7.28
N ALA A 82 68.36 43.10 6.19
CA ALA A 82 67.17 43.94 6.17
C ALA A 82 65.88 43.12 6.35
N ALA A 83 65.82 41.90 5.78
CA ALA A 83 64.69 40.99 5.99
C ALA A 83 64.53 40.59 7.46
N ILE A 84 65.65 40.40 8.18
CA ILE A 84 65.67 39.99 9.59
C ILE A 84 65.43 41.18 10.53
N SER A 85 66.09 42.33 10.31
CA SER A 85 66.09 43.46 11.24
C SER A 85 65.10 44.57 10.88
N GLY A 86 64.74 44.72 9.60
CA GLY A 86 63.98 45.86 9.07
C GLY A 86 62.46 45.68 9.05
N HIS A 87 61.95 44.49 9.33
CA HIS A 87 60.51 44.18 9.27
C HIS A 87 59.92 43.77 10.63
N ALA A 88 60.56 44.22 11.71
CA ALA A 88 60.11 43.99 13.08
C ALA A 88 58.70 44.56 13.35
N ASP A 89 58.36 45.68 12.70
CA ASP A 89 57.08 46.39 12.88
C ASP A 89 55.98 45.94 11.89
N HIS A 90 56.31 44.96 11.04
CA HIS A 90 55.41 44.40 10.04
C HIS A 90 54.87 43.05 10.54
N THR A 91 54.33 43.10 11.75
CA THR A 91 53.68 42.00 12.46
C THR A 91 52.20 41.97 12.14
N GLY A 92 51.65 40.78 11.92
CA GLY A 92 50.22 40.60 11.69
C GLY A 92 49.96 39.32 10.89
N PRO A 93 48.70 38.89 10.79
CA PRO A 93 48.31 37.76 9.94
C PRO A 93 48.53 38.10 8.46
N ILE A 94 48.30 37.12 7.59
CA ILE A 94 48.18 37.37 6.14
C ILE A 94 46.90 38.20 5.91
N PHE A 95 46.96 39.15 4.99
CA PHE A 95 45.78 39.90 4.53
C PHE A 95 44.60 38.98 4.18
N GLY A 96 43.40 39.35 4.62
CA GLY A 96 42.14 38.68 4.30
C GLY A 96 40.91 39.45 4.80
N PRO A 97 39.71 38.88 4.66
CA PRO A 97 38.48 39.44 5.22
C PRO A 97 38.60 39.67 6.73
N GLY A 98 38.18 40.86 7.20
CA GLY A 98 38.23 41.21 8.63
C GLY A 98 39.62 41.51 9.22
N VAL A 99 40.68 41.55 8.40
CA VAL A 99 42.04 41.90 8.85
C VAL A 99 42.33 43.37 8.56
N ASP A 100 42.41 44.20 9.60
CA ASP A 100 42.69 45.65 9.47
C ASP A 100 44.19 45.96 9.29
N THR A 101 45.06 45.11 9.83
CA THR A 101 46.52 45.20 9.68
C THR A 101 47.11 43.81 9.45
N TRP A 102 48.02 43.69 8.48
CA TRP A 102 48.63 42.42 8.09
C TRP A 102 50.15 42.48 8.19
N GLY A 103 50.82 41.33 8.17
CA GLY A 103 52.27 41.21 8.25
C GLY A 103 52.93 40.88 6.91
N ASP A 104 54.25 41.04 6.84
CA ASP A 104 55.04 40.62 5.66
C ASP A 104 54.99 39.09 5.48
N ILE A 105 55.23 38.60 4.26
CA ILE A 105 55.42 37.18 3.98
C ILE A 105 56.90 36.96 3.67
N ILE A 106 57.58 36.24 4.56
CA ILE A 106 59.02 36.02 4.52
C ILE A 106 59.28 34.53 4.70
N ALA A 107 59.91 33.90 3.71
CA ALA A 107 60.33 32.51 3.83
C ALA A 107 61.38 32.35 4.96
N PRO A 108 61.62 31.13 5.49
CA PRO A 108 62.65 30.89 6.49
C PRO A 108 64.04 31.35 6.04
N ILE A 109 64.72 32.14 6.89
CA ILE A 109 66.06 32.68 6.66
C ILE A 109 67.00 32.19 7.77
N ARG A 110 68.17 31.65 7.41
CA ARG A 110 69.19 31.21 8.38
C ARG A 110 70.54 31.89 8.16
N PRO A 111 71.20 32.37 9.24
CA PRO A 111 70.66 32.54 10.60
C PRO A 111 69.66 33.71 10.69
N GLY A 112 68.82 33.76 11.73
CA GLY A 112 68.06 34.97 12.11
C GLY A 112 66.53 34.88 12.06
N LEU A 113 65.93 34.17 11.10
CA LEU A 113 64.47 33.99 11.02
C LEU A 113 64.12 32.55 10.60
N PRO A 114 64.45 31.54 11.44
CA PRO A 114 64.41 30.13 11.04
C PRO A 114 63.00 29.58 10.77
N ALA A 115 61.95 30.26 11.23
CA ALA A 115 60.55 29.92 10.96
C ALA A 115 59.93 30.75 9.81
N GLY A 116 60.60 31.81 9.36
CA GLY A 116 60.00 32.81 8.48
C GLY A 116 58.99 33.71 9.20
N ARG A 117 58.24 34.49 8.42
CA ARG A 117 57.07 35.27 8.83
C ARG A 117 55.90 34.88 7.93
N ASN A 118 54.73 34.61 8.51
CA ASN A 118 53.54 34.16 7.78
C ASN A 118 53.85 32.95 6.88
N TRP A 119 54.58 32.00 7.46
CA TRP A 119 55.08 30.81 6.78
C TRP A 119 54.75 29.56 7.60
N PRO A 120 54.28 28.46 6.96
CA PRO A 120 54.22 28.19 5.52
C PRO A 120 53.04 28.81 4.74
N GLU A 121 52.08 29.45 5.41
CA GLU A 121 50.79 29.86 4.84
C GLU A 121 50.92 30.82 3.65
N GLY A 122 51.88 31.74 3.68
CA GLY A 122 52.10 32.73 2.63
C GLY A 122 52.91 32.22 1.43
N ARG A 123 53.29 30.93 1.39
CA ARG A 123 54.12 30.36 0.32
C ARG A 123 53.50 30.53 -1.06
N ALA A 124 52.19 30.27 -1.19
CA ALA A 124 51.49 30.39 -2.47
C ALA A 124 51.46 31.84 -2.96
N ILE A 125 51.25 32.80 -2.07
CA ILE A 125 51.23 34.25 -2.37
C ILE A 125 52.63 34.70 -2.83
N LEU A 126 53.69 34.32 -2.11
CA LEU A 126 55.07 34.65 -2.51
C LEU A 126 55.45 34.03 -3.85
N ALA A 127 55.02 32.79 -4.11
CA ALA A 127 55.23 32.12 -5.40
C ALA A 127 54.44 32.77 -6.54
N ASN A 128 53.27 33.34 -6.23
CA ASN A 128 52.40 34.05 -7.17
C ASN A 128 52.76 35.55 -7.31
N GLY A 129 54.03 35.92 -7.14
CA GLY A 129 54.45 37.31 -7.33
C GLY A 129 53.90 38.30 -6.29
N CYS A 130 53.48 37.81 -5.12
CA CYS A 130 52.79 38.56 -4.07
C CYS A 130 51.37 39.02 -4.43
N GLU A 131 50.81 38.52 -5.52
CA GLU A 131 49.40 38.68 -5.85
C GLU A 131 48.57 37.71 -5.01
N LEU A 132 47.58 38.24 -4.30
CA LEU A 132 46.55 37.39 -3.69
C LEU A 132 45.75 36.74 -4.80
N GLN A 133 45.45 35.45 -4.63
CA GLN A 133 44.39 34.86 -5.43
C GLN A 133 43.11 35.66 -5.16
N PRO A 134 42.30 35.96 -6.19
CA PRO A 134 41.05 36.68 -6.00
C PRO A 134 40.24 35.92 -4.96
N ASP A 135 39.99 36.58 -3.83
CA ASP A 135 39.01 36.12 -2.86
C ASP A 135 37.67 36.18 -3.60
N VAL A 136 37.12 35.02 -3.97
CA VAL A 136 35.88 34.93 -4.75
C VAL A 136 34.66 35.48 -3.98
N GLY A 137 34.87 35.94 -2.74
CA GLY A 137 33.85 36.50 -1.88
C GLY A 137 33.02 35.40 -1.24
N PRO A 138 31.86 35.75 -0.64
CA PRO A 138 30.97 34.76 -0.07
C PRO A 138 30.52 33.78 -1.15
N LEU A 139 30.39 32.50 -0.79
CA LEU A 139 29.89 31.48 -1.70
C LEU A 139 28.46 31.85 -2.18
N PRO A 140 28.15 31.58 -3.45
CA PRO A 140 26.80 31.80 -3.95
C PRO A 140 25.81 30.81 -3.28
N THR A 141 24.51 31.09 -3.39
CA THR A 141 23.46 30.27 -2.79
C THR A 141 22.48 29.77 -3.84
N ALA A 142 21.81 28.66 -3.57
CA ALA A 142 20.75 28.12 -4.43
C ALA A 142 19.53 27.67 -3.61
N SER A 143 18.35 27.72 -4.22
CA SER A 143 17.11 27.17 -3.67
C SER A 143 16.34 26.39 -4.74
N ILE A 144 15.79 25.25 -4.33
CA ILE A 144 14.96 24.38 -5.19
C ILE A 144 13.52 24.51 -4.70
N GLY A 145 12.65 25.06 -5.54
CA GLY A 145 11.24 25.27 -5.27
C GLY A 145 10.47 23.96 -5.07
N ASP A 146 9.18 24.08 -4.79
CA ASP A 146 8.28 22.94 -4.75
C ASP A 146 7.88 22.51 -6.16
N LEU A 147 7.62 21.21 -6.33
CA LEU A 147 7.08 20.69 -7.58
C LEU A 147 5.66 21.22 -7.78
N ALA A 148 5.41 21.81 -8.95
CA ALA A 148 4.08 22.22 -9.39
C ALA A 148 3.62 21.37 -10.57
N CYS A 149 2.31 21.14 -10.68
CA CYS A 149 1.71 20.37 -11.77
C CYS A 149 0.64 21.22 -12.48
N ALA A 150 0.78 21.39 -13.79
CA ALA A 150 -0.25 21.98 -14.65
C ALA A 150 -0.94 20.86 -15.45
N GLY A 151 -1.96 20.23 -14.85
CA GLY A 151 -2.45 18.94 -15.34
C GLY A 151 -1.36 17.88 -15.16
N THR A 152 -1.07 17.08 -16.20
CA THR A 152 -0.03 16.04 -16.18
C THR A 152 1.38 16.57 -16.48
N VAL A 153 1.59 17.89 -16.49
CA VAL A 153 2.87 18.49 -16.83
C VAL A 153 3.55 19.00 -15.55
N PRO A 154 4.62 18.33 -15.08
CA PRO A 154 5.40 18.81 -13.95
C PRO A 154 6.25 20.04 -14.31
N SER A 155 6.44 20.92 -13.34
CA SER A 155 7.38 22.05 -13.39
C SER A 155 8.05 22.26 -12.04
N LEU A 156 9.32 22.64 -12.06
CA LEU A 156 10.12 22.90 -10.87
C LEU A 156 10.97 24.16 -11.07
N ASP A 157 10.78 25.16 -10.23
CA ASP A 157 11.58 26.39 -10.26
C ASP A 157 12.83 26.26 -9.39
N ILE A 158 13.97 26.65 -9.94
CA ILE A 158 15.26 26.67 -9.26
C ILE A 158 15.82 28.08 -9.33
N THR A 159 16.09 28.67 -8.17
CA THR A 159 16.66 30.02 -8.07
C THR A 159 18.10 29.95 -7.57
N VAL A 160 19.00 30.59 -8.29
CA VAL A 160 20.41 30.74 -7.93
C VAL A 160 20.73 32.21 -7.68
N THR A 161 21.57 32.50 -6.69
CA THR A 161 21.91 33.86 -6.28
C THR A 161 23.41 33.97 -6.09
N ASN A 162 24.04 34.93 -6.78
CA ASN A 162 25.43 35.27 -6.52
C ASN A 162 25.51 36.27 -5.36
N ALA A 163 26.48 36.08 -4.46
CA ALA A 163 26.60 36.93 -3.29
C ALA A 163 26.85 38.39 -3.70
N LEU A 164 26.27 39.33 -2.94
CA LEU A 164 26.45 40.78 -3.20
C LEU A 164 27.92 41.21 -3.11
N GLU A 165 28.68 40.56 -2.23
CA GLU A 165 30.10 40.86 -2.00
C GLU A 165 31.04 40.04 -2.91
N ALA A 166 30.50 39.22 -3.82
CA ALA A 166 31.32 38.46 -4.76
C ALA A 166 32.09 39.40 -5.70
N THR A 167 33.33 39.05 -6.03
CA THR A 167 34.19 39.87 -6.89
C THR A 167 34.12 39.49 -8.37
N ALA A 168 33.40 38.41 -8.70
CA ALA A 168 33.25 37.89 -10.06
C ALA A 168 31.84 37.28 -10.29
N PRO A 169 31.37 37.20 -11.54
CA PRO A 169 30.17 36.45 -11.87
C PRO A 169 30.31 34.95 -11.57
N ALA A 170 29.20 34.31 -11.18
CA ALA A 170 29.13 32.89 -10.87
C ALA A 170 28.31 32.12 -11.92
N SER A 171 28.69 30.88 -12.18
CA SER A 171 27.90 29.94 -12.99
C SER A 171 27.47 28.76 -12.14
N PHE A 172 26.32 28.20 -12.48
CA PHE A 172 25.67 27.12 -11.74
C PHE A 172 25.31 25.98 -12.67
N THR A 173 25.44 24.75 -12.20
CA THR A 173 25.04 23.56 -12.94
C THR A 173 23.94 22.86 -12.18
N ILE A 174 22.85 22.54 -12.88
CA ILE A 174 21.73 21.78 -12.33
C ILE A 174 21.88 20.34 -12.80
N VAL A 175 21.83 19.42 -11.84
CA VAL A 175 22.04 17.99 -12.03
C VAL A 175 20.80 17.25 -11.57
N VAL A 176 20.28 16.35 -12.42
CA VAL A 176 19.16 15.45 -12.10
C VAL A 176 19.66 14.01 -12.17
N ASP A 177 19.59 13.29 -11.06
CA ASP A 177 20.11 11.90 -10.91
C ASP A 177 21.55 11.71 -11.42
N GLY A 178 22.39 12.72 -11.20
CA GLY A 178 23.79 12.71 -11.59
C GLY A 178 24.06 13.13 -13.05
N ALA A 179 23.02 13.42 -13.86
CA ALA A 179 23.18 13.97 -15.20
C ALA A 179 23.01 15.50 -15.17
N GLU A 180 23.95 16.24 -15.77
CA GLU A 180 23.82 17.69 -15.95
C GLU A 180 22.71 17.98 -16.96
N VAL A 181 21.69 18.73 -16.52
CA VAL A 181 20.52 19.05 -17.34
C VAL A 181 20.51 20.49 -17.83
N GLU A 182 21.06 21.42 -17.05
CA GLU A 182 21.01 22.86 -17.34
C GLU A 182 22.21 23.58 -16.69
N THR A 183 22.65 24.68 -17.30
CA THR A 183 23.68 25.57 -16.73
C THR A 183 23.15 27.00 -16.71
N VAL A 184 23.19 27.64 -15.54
CA VAL A 184 22.65 28.99 -15.31
C VAL A 184 23.80 29.99 -15.12
N GLY A 185 23.66 31.19 -15.69
CA GLY A 185 24.64 32.27 -15.60
C GLY A 185 25.48 32.51 -16.87
N PRO A 186 26.50 33.38 -16.80
CA PRO A 186 27.08 33.96 -15.58
C PRO A 186 26.16 34.98 -14.87
N VAL A 187 25.94 34.78 -13.57
CA VAL A 187 25.14 35.65 -12.69
C VAL A 187 26.06 36.66 -12.01
N ALA A 188 25.82 37.95 -12.21
CA ALA A 188 26.64 39.02 -11.63
C ALA A 188 26.50 39.09 -10.09
N PRO A 189 27.50 39.63 -9.36
CA PRO A 189 27.41 39.80 -7.91
C PRO A 189 26.14 40.55 -7.48
N GLY A 190 25.40 39.98 -6.53
CA GLY A 190 24.14 40.53 -6.01
C GLY A 190 22.89 40.22 -6.83
N GLU A 191 23.05 39.61 -8.01
CA GLU A 191 21.93 39.21 -8.86
C GLU A 191 21.45 37.79 -8.56
N SER A 192 20.23 37.50 -8.98
CA SER A 192 19.63 36.16 -8.92
C SER A 192 18.99 35.80 -10.25
N GLU A 193 18.99 34.52 -10.58
CA GLU A 193 18.36 33.98 -11.78
C GLU A 193 17.48 32.78 -11.38
N THR A 194 16.33 32.65 -12.02
CA THR A 194 15.41 31.53 -11.81
C THR A 194 15.18 30.80 -13.12
N VAL A 195 15.32 29.49 -13.09
CA VAL A 195 15.04 28.60 -14.23
C VAL A 195 13.95 27.61 -13.83
N SER A 196 13.04 27.36 -14.76
CA SER A 196 12.00 26.35 -14.61
C SER A 196 12.43 25.10 -15.37
N LEU A 197 12.59 23.98 -14.67
CA LEU A 197 12.63 22.66 -15.31
C LEU A 197 11.18 22.22 -15.57
N GLY A 198 10.90 21.64 -16.75
CA GLY A 198 9.56 21.21 -17.14
C GLY A 198 8.66 22.35 -17.62
N GLY A 199 7.34 22.18 -17.50
CA GLY A 199 6.33 23.17 -17.93
C GLY A 199 6.06 23.25 -19.44
N ALA A 200 6.90 22.64 -20.28
CA ALA A 200 6.67 22.46 -21.72
C ALA A 200 7.11 21.05 -22.16
N PRO A 201 6.49 20.45 -23.19
CA PRO A 201 6.88 19.13 -23.68
C PRO A 201 8.35 19.09 -24.13
N GLY A 202 9.13 18.19 -23.54
CA GLY A 202 10.58 18.07 -23.68
C GLY A 202 11.41 18.78 -22.59
N GLY A 203 10.79 19.35 -21.55
CA GLY A 203 11.41 20.21 -20.54
C GLY A 203 12.24 19.50 -19.45
N GLY A 204 12.70 18.26 -19.69
CA GLY A 204 13.59 17.53 -18.79
C GLY A 204 12.93 16.81 -17.62
N LEU A 205 11.67 17.15 -17.26
CA LEU A 205 10.87 16.42 -16.26
C LEU A 205 9.80 15.51 -16.88
N ASP A 206 9.64 15.53 -18.20
CA ASP A 206 8.64 14.72 -18.89
C ASP A 206 9.00 13.23 -18.84
N GLY A 207 7.98 12.40 -18.56
CA GLY A 207 8.15 10.96 -18.45
C GLY A 207 8.71 10.49 -17.11
N LEU A 208 8.85 11.39 -16.14
CA LEU A 208 9.22 11.07 -14.75
C LEU A 208 8.00 10.85 -13.83
N GLU A 209 6.81 10.71 -14.39
CA GLU A 209 5.60 10.38 -13.62
C GLU A 209 5.81 9.13 -12.76
N ASP A 210 5.36 9.17 -11.50
CA ASP A 210 5.55 8.14 -10.47
C ASP A 210 7.02 7.81 -10.16
N GLN A 211 7.96 8.68 -10.56
CA GLN A 211 9.39 8.49 -10.28
C GLN A 211 9.90 9.48 -9.24
N THR A 212 10.88 9.00 -8.48
CA THR A 212 11.63 9.79 -7.51
C THR A 212 13.03 10.03 -8.04
N PHE A 213 13.47 11.28 -8.10
CA PHE A 213 14.81 11.68 -8.52
C PHE A 213 15.42 12.69 -7.54
N THR A 214 16.74 12.87 -7.62
CA THR A 214 17.47 13.88 -6.86
C THR A 214 17.88 15.03 -7.77
N VAL A 215 17.58 16.25 -7.35
CA VAL A 215 18.07 17.48 -7.98
C VAL A 215 19.18 18.06 -7.13
N GLU A 216 20.32 18.37 -7.75
CA GLU A 216 21.42 19.10 -7.14
C GLU A 216 21.74 20.37 -7.93
N VAL A 217 22.04 21.44 -7.22
CA VAL A 217 22.56 22.68 -7.81
C VAL A 217 24.01 22.85 -7.36
N ARG A 218 24.92 22.99 -8.31
CA ARG A 218 26.37 23.07 -8.07
C ARG A 218 26.95 24.39 -8.57
N SER A 219 28.03 24.84 -7.95
CA SER A 219 28.92 25.87 -8.51
C SER A 219 30.36 25.34 -8.45
N GLY A 220 30.95 25.08 -9.62
CA GLY A 220 32.17 24.29 -9.70
C GLY A 220 31.95 22.88 -9.11
N ASP A 221 32.83 22.49 -8.18
CA ASP A 221 32.77 21.18 -7.51
C ASP A 221 31.90 21.17 -6.23
N GLU A 222 31.32 22.31 -5.84
CA GLU A 222 30.54 22.44 -4.61
C GLU A 222 29.03 22.29 -4.85
N VAL A 223 28.35 21.48 -4.02
CA VAL A 223 26.89 21.32 -4.03
C VAL A 223 26.26 22.37 -3.11
N LEU A 224 25.51 23.31 -3.69
CA LEU A 224 24.87 24.43 -2.97
C LEU A 224 23.49 24.05 -2.42
N ALA A 225 22.74 23.22 -3.15
CA ALA A 225 21.43 22.72 -2.75
C ALA A 225 21.21 21.30 -3.30
N SER A 226 20.50 20.46 -2.54
CA SER A 226 20.10 19.12 -2.96
C SER A 226 18.70 18.81 -2.44
N ARG A 227 17.84 18.26 -3.29
CA ARG A 227 16.46 17.88 -2.92
C ARG A 227 16.03 16.62 -3.65
N VAL A 228 15.37 15.71 -2.92
CA VAL A 228 14.69 14.55 -3.50
C VAL A 228 13.26 14.96 -3.85
N ILE A 229 12.84 14.66 -5.08
CA ILE A 229 11.55 15.05 -5.64
C ILE A 229 10.87 13.79 -6.17
N THR A 230 9.59 13.63 -5.87
CA THR A 230 8.73 12.60 -6.49
C THR A 230 7.70 13.32 -7.34
N VAL A 231 7.60 12.92 -8.62
CA VAL A 231 6.62 13.49 -9.54
C VAL A 231 5.35 12.66 -9.48
N ASP A 232 4.25 13.32 -9.13
CA ASP A 232 2.90 12.79 -9.09
C ASP A 232 1.97 13.90 -9.61
N CYS A 233 1.88 14.00 -10.93
CA CYS A 233 1.05 14.98 -11.63
C CYS A 233 -0.14 14.32 -12.35
N SER A 234 -0.25 12.99 -12.31
CA SER A 234 -1.40 12.26 -12.79
C SER A 234 -2.63 12.68 -11.98
N PRO A 235 -3.74 13.07 -12.62
CA PRO A 235 -4.97 13.35 -11.88
C PRO A 235 -5.35 12.09 -11.13
N GLU A 236 -5.53 12.23 -9.81
CA GLU A 236 -6.01 11.19 -8.91
C GLU A 236 -7.13 10.42 -9.61
N VAL A 237 -6.94 9.10 -9.79
CA VAL A 237 -7.92 8.24 -10.48
C VAL A 237 -9.28 8.55 -9.87
N PRO A 238 -10.29 8.97 -10.66
CA PRO A 238 -11.57 9.35 -10.11
C PRO A 238 -12.06 8.22 -9.20
N PRO A 239 -12.48 8.53 -7.97
CA PRO A 239 -12.81 7.50 -6.99
C PRO A 239 -13.81 6.52 -7.60
N ALA A 240 -13.46 5.24 -7.55
CA ALA A 240 -14.32 4.18 -8.07
C ALA A 240 -15.72 4.28 -7.43
N PRO A 241 -16.78 3.88 -8.14
CA PRO A 241 -18.12 3.88 -7.57
C PRO A 241 -18.16 3.07 -6.28
N GLU A 242 -18.71 3.65 -5.22
CA GLU A 242 -18.88 2.96 -3.94
C GLU A 242 -20.13 2.08 -3.99
N ILE A 243 -20.02 0.85 -3.48
CA ILE A 243 -21.10 -0.13 -3.50
C ILE A 243 -21.38 -0.60 -2.08
N ASP A 244 -22.61 -0.40 -1.62
CA ASP A 244 -23.15 -0.98 -0.38
C ASP A 244 -24.26 -1.98 -0.73
N ALA A 245 -24.12 -3.23 -0.30
CA ALA A 245 -25.12 -4.27 -0.56
C ALA A 245 -25.47 -5.05 0.70
N ARG A 246 -26.77 -5.30 0.88
CA ARG A 246 -27.30 -6.03 2.03
C ARG A 246 -28.49 -6.91 1.65
N LEU A 247 -28.61 -8.03 2.36
CA LEU A 247 -29.80 -8.88 2.38
C LEU A 247 -30.76 -8.35 3.45
N VAL A 248 -32.04 -8.22 3.11
CA VAL A 248 -33.11 -7.80 4.00
C VAL A 248 -34.24 -8.83 3.95
N CYS A 249 -34.69 -9.28 5.12
CA CYS A 249 -35.88 -10.12 5.25
C CYS A 249 -37.09 -9.26 5.64
N ALA A 250 -38.16 -9.33 4.86
CA ALA A 250 -39.44 -8.69 5.16
C ALA A 250 -40.51 -9.77 5.34
N GLY A 251 -40.59 -10.34 6.55
CA GLY A 251 -41.32 -11.59 6.77
C GLY A 251 -40.62 -12.74 6.04
N ALA A 252 -41.38 -13.54 5.29
CA ALA A 252 -40.88 -14.66 4.48
C ALA A 252 -40.24 -14.24 3.13
N ALA A 253 -40.27 -12.95 2.79
CA ALA A 253 -39.70 -12.46 1.54
C ALA A 253 -38.25 -12.03 1.75
N ALA A 254 -37.34 -12.59 0.94
CA ALA A 254 -35.94 -12.22 0.91
C ALA A 254 -35.69 -11.18 -0.19
N GLN A 255 -35.06 -10.05 0.16
CA GLN A 255 -34.69 -9.01 -0.80
C GLN A 255 -33.21 -8.64 -0.69
N GLY A 256 -32.52 -8.67 -1.81
CA GLY A 256 -31.20 -8.06 -1.94
C GLY A 256 -31.35 -6.58 -2.28
N THR A 257 -30.67 -5.70 -1.56
CA THR A 257 -30.61 -4.27 -1.90
C THR A 257 -29.16 -3.87 -2.14
N ALA A 258 -28.91 -3.12 -3.20
CA ALA A 258 -27.57 -2.61 -3.53
C ALA A 258 -27.67 -1.12 -3.85
N SER A 259 -26.88 -0.30 -3.18
CA SER A 259 -26.71 1.13 -3.44
C SER A 259 -25.37 1.36 -4.11
N VAL A 260 -25.38 2.13 -5.19
CA VAL A 260 -24.18 2.54 -5.92
C VAL A 260 -24.11 4.05 -5.90
N THR A 261 -23.01 4.60 -5.40
CA THR A 261 -22.69 6.03 -5.48
C THR A 261 -21.61 6.21 -6.52
N ASN A 262 -21.94 6.91 -7.61
CA ASN A 262 -20.99 7.16 -8.68
C ASN A 262 -20.14 8.39 -8.36
N ASN A 263 -18.95 8.15 -7.80
CA ASN A 263 -17.97 9.21 -7.54
C ASN A 263 -17.07 9.51 -8.75
N ALA A 264 -17.33 8.88 -9.91
CA ALA A 264 -16.60 9.13 -11.14
C ALA A 264 -17.14 10.34 -11.91
N THR A 265 -16.40 10.77 -12.93
CA THR A 265 -16.74 11.93 -13.79
C THR A 265 -17.64 11.59 -14.98
N VAL A 266 -17.94 10.30 -15.19
CA VAL A 266 -18.80 9.79 -16.27
C VAL A 266 -19.91 8.91 -15.70
N SER A 267 -21.06 8.85 -16.38
CA SER A 267 -22.16 7.96 -15.97
C SER A 267 -21.73 6.49 -16.08
N VAL A 268 -22.19 5.66 -15.16
CA VAL A 268 -21.85 4.22 -15.08
C VAL A 268 -23.12 3.39 -15.19
N GLU A 269 -23.10 2.34 -16.01
CA GLU A 269 -24.16 1.34 -16.08
C GLU A 269 -23.95 0.23 -15.04
N VAL A 270 -24.93 0.01 -14.18
CA VAL A 270 -24.91 -1.01 -13.14
C VAL A 270 -25.81 -2.17 -13.55
N THR A 271 -25.27 -3.38 -13.54
CA THR A 271 -26.05 -4.62 -13.73
C THR A 271 -25.80 -5.59 -12.59
N VAL A 272 -26.84 -6.34 -12.22
CA VAL A 272 -26.78 -7.36 -11.15
C VAL A 272 -27.07 -8.71 -11.76
N THR A 273 -26.29 -9.72 -11.36
CA THR A 273 -26.52 -11.11 -11.75
C THR A 273 -26.60 -12.01 -10.52
N VAL A 274 -27.46 -13.03 -10.57
CA VAL A 274 -27.57 -14.11 -9.60
C VAL A 274 -27.18 -15.41 -10.30
N ASP A 275 -26.14 -16.08 -9.81
CA ASP A 275 -25.54 -17.27 -10.43
C ASP A 275 -25.23 -17.08 -11.93
N GLY A 276 -24.84 -15.85 -12.29
CA GLY A 276 -24.50 -15.45 -13.66
C GLY A 276 -25.70 -15.07 -14.54
N SER A 277 -26.93 -15.19 -14.06
CA SER A 277 -28.13 -14.74 -14.77
C SER A 277 -28.48 -13.31 -14.39
N PRO A 278 -28.67 -12.38 -15.34
CA PRO A 278 -29.04 -11.00 -15.02
C PRO A 278 -30.42 -10.94 -14.37
N VAL A 279 -30.53 -10.11 -13.34
CA VAL A 279 -31.77 -9.89 -12.59
C VAL A 279 -32.09 -8.40 -12.56
N GLY A 280 -33.35 -8.06 -12.84
CA GLY A 280 -33.77 -6.67 -12.99
C GLY A 280 -33.25 -6.01 -14.27
N ASN A 281 -33.47 -4.70 -14.36
CA ASN A 281 -32.98 -3.88 -15.47
C ASN A 281 -31.63 -3.25 -15.11
N ALA A 282 -30.80 -2.98 -16.12
CA ALA A 282 -29.61 -2.17 -15.96
C ALA A 282 -29.99 -0.75 -15.47
N LEU A 283 -29.16 -0.20 -14.58
CA LEU A 283 -29.37 1.11 -13.97
C LEU A 283 -28.22 2.03 -14.33
N VAL A 284 -28.50 3.16 -14.96
CA VAL A 284 -27.49 4.19 -15.25
C VAL A 284 -27.42 5.18 -14.10
N VAL A 285 -26.22 5.39 -13.57
CA VAL A 285 -25.97 6.32 -12.45
C VAL A 285 -25.07 7.45 -12.92
N ASP A 286 -25.60 8.68 -12.93
CA ASP A 286 -24.87 9.87 -13.37
C ASP A 286 -23.75 10.29 -12.39
N PRO A 287 -22.75 11.07 -12.84
CA PRO A 287 -21.68 11.58 -11.99
C PRO A 287 -22.20 12.29 -10.74
N GLY A 288 -21.69 11.89 -9.56
CA GLY A 288 -22.07 12.44 -8.26
C GLY A 288 -23.44 11.99 -7.75
N ALA A 289 -24.15 11.11 -8.47
CA ALA A 289 -25.43 10.59 -8.04
C ALA A 289 -25.28 9.25 -7.30
N SER A 290 -26.30 8.93 -6.49
CA SER A 290 -26.47 7.60 -5.90
C SER A 290 -27.76 6.99 -6.41
N ALA A 291 -27.74 5.68 -6.67
CA ALA A 291 -28.92 4.94 -7.06
C ALA A 291 -29.00 3.61 -6.31
N THR A 292 -30.20 3.16 -5.98
CA THR A 292 -30.42 1.91 -5.24
C THR A 292 -31.29 0.97 -6.05
N GLY A 293 -30.79 -0.24 -6.27
CA GLY A 293 -31.51 -1.36 -6.87
C GLY A 293 -31.99 -2.35 -5.82
N THR A 294 -33.07 -3.06 -6.13
CA THR A 294 -33.57 -4.17 -5.31
C THR A 294 -33.81 -5.39 -6.18
N VAL A 295 -33.56 -6.58 -5.64
CA VAL A 295 -33.75 -7.87 -6.30
C VAL A 295 -34.52 -8.77 -5.35
N ASP A 296 -35.57 -9.42 -5.86
CA ASP A 296 -36.29 -10.47 -5.14
C ASP A 296 -35.42 -11.74 -5.08
N LEU A 297 -35.03 -12.13 -3.88
CA LEU A 297 -34.24 -13.31 -3.61
C LEU A 297 -35.07 -14.43 -2.96
N SER A 298 -36.36 -14.23 -2.75
CA SER A 298 -37.28 -15.21 -2.16
C SER A 298 -37.29 -16.58 -2.91
N PRO A 299 -37.09 -16.66 -4.24
CA PRO A 299 -36.98 -17.94 -4.92
C PRO A 299 -35.75 -18.78 -4.53
N PHE A 300 -34.75 -18.16 -3.90
CA PHE A 300 -33.49 -18.78 -3.50
C PHE A 300 -33.43 -19.05 -2.00
N GLU A 301 -34.59 -19.16 -1.36
CA GLU A 301 -34.66 -19.51 0.04
C GLU A 301 -33.99 -20.86 0.33
N ASP A 302 -33.23 -20.90 1.42
CA ASP A 302 -32.39 -22.02 1.87
C ASP A 302 -31.32 -22.45 0.85
N GLN A 303 -31.07 -21.64 -0.17
CA GLN A 303 -30.09 -21.93 -1.22
C GLN A 303 -28.94 -20.92 -1.18
N THR A 304 -27.72 -21.45 -1.23
CA THR A 304 -26.53 -20.60 -1.37
C THR A 304 -26.39 -20.15 -2.82
N ILE A 305 -26.44 -18.85 -3.05
CA ILE A 305 -26.32 -18.20 -4.37
C ILE A 305 -25.14 -17.22 -4.41
N THR A 306 -24.64 -16.97 -5.61
CA THR A 306 -23.61 -15.95 -5.87
C THR A 306 -24.22 -14.75 -6.58
N VAL A 307 -24.18 -13.59 -5.93
CA VAL A 307 -24.62 -12.30 -6.48
C VAL A 307 -23.40 -11.53 -6.97
N ARG A 308 -23.42 -11.05 -8.21
CA ARG A 308 -22.34 -10.24 -8.79
C ARG A 308 -22.90 -8.92 -9.28
N ILE A 309 -22.21 -7.84 -8.93
CA ILE A 309 -22.52 -6.48 -9.40
C ILE A 309 -21.46 -6.11 -10.43
N LEU A 310 -21.90 -5.72 -11.61
CA LEU A 310 -21.04 -5.30 -12.71
C LEU A 310 -21.27 -3.82 -13.02
N LEU A 311 -20.18 -3.09 -13.22
CA LEU A 311 -20.14 -1.70 -13.65
C LEU A 311 -19.61 -1.68 -15.08
N ASP A 312 -20.41 -1.18 -16.02
CA ASP A 312 -20.12 -1.19 -17.47
C ASP A 312 -19.68 -2.57 -17.99
N GLY A 313 -20.28 -3.63 -17.43
CA GLY A 313 -19.98 -5.03 -17.76
C GLY A 313 -18.70 -5.60 -17.11
N ALA A 314 -17.95 -4.80 -16.36
CA ALA A 314 -16.82 -5.26 -15.56
C ALA A 314 -17.26 -5.65 -14.15
N LEU A 315 -16.73 -6.76 -13.60
CA LEU A 315 -17.07 -7.20 -12.25
C LEU A 315 -16.56 -6.20 -11.20
N ALA A 316 -17.47 -5.62 -10.42
CA ALA A 316 -17.12 -4.68 -9.35
C ALA A 316 -17.21 -5.32 -7.95
N ALA A 317 -18.23 -6.14 -7.70
CA ALA A 317 -18.38 -6.81 -6.41
C ALA A 317 -18.99 -8.22 -6.57
N THR A 318 -18.71 -9.10 -5.61
CA THR A 318 -19.27 -10.45 -5.53
C THR A 318 -19.65 -10.76 -4.09
N TYR A 319 -20.87 -11.26 -3.89
CA TYR A 319 -21.42 -11.64 -2.60
C TYR A 319 -21.91 -13.09 -2.68
N VAL A 320 -21.62 -13.88 -1.64
CA VAL A 320 -22.20 -15.20 -1.47
C VAL A 320 -23.21 -15.11 -0.35
N VAL A 321 -24.47 -15.36 -0.65
CA VAL A 321 -25.59 -15.22 0.29
C VAL A 321 -26.40 -16.50 0.31
N THR A 322 -26.97 -16.81 1.47
CA THR A 322 -27.95 -17.89 1.64
C THR A 322 -29.17 -17.25 2.29
N PRO A 323 -30.19 -16.84 1.50
CA PRO A 323 -31.44 -16.33 2.04
C PRO A 323 -32.08 -17.35 2.99
N ASP A 324 -32.40 -16.90 4.20
CA ASP A 324 -33.02 -17.68 5.29
C ASP A 324 -33.91 -16.71 6.10
N CYS A 325 -34.97 -16.25 5.43
CA CYS A 325 -36.02 -15.38 5.92
C CYS A 325 -37.28 -16.13 6.39
N VAL A 326 -37.47 -17.39 6.00
CA VAL A 326 -38.56 -18.28 6.39
C VAL A 326 -38.17 -19.00 7.69
N PRO A 327 -38.87 -18.76 8.81
CA PRO A 327 -38.55 -19.46 10.06
C PRO A 327 -38.74 -20.98 9.88
N PRO A 328 -37.91 -21.81 10.54
CA PRO A 328 -38.05 -23.26 10.49
C PRO A 328 -39.45 -23.71 10.94
N GLN A 329 -40.15 -24.45 10.07
CA GLN A 329 -41.51 -24.92 10.28
C GLN A 329 -41.54 -26.30 10.95
N PRO A 330 -42.13 -26.44 12.16
CA PRO A 330 -42.28 -27.75 12.80
C PRO A 330 -43.42 -28.56 12.17
N SER A 331 -43.26 -29.89 12.11
CA SER A 331 -44.31 -30.82 11.69
C SER A 331 -44.43 -31.96 12.70
N ALA A 332 -45.28 -31.77 13.71
CA ALA A 332 -45.40 -32.67 14.84
C ALA A 332 -46.31 -33.88 14.52
N ARG A 333 -45.79 -35.10 14.70
CA ARG A 333 -46.53 -36.35 14.53
C ARG A 333 -46.47 -37.21 15.80
N VAL A 334 -47.59 -37.86 16.13
CA VAL A 334 -47.71 -38.73 17.30
C VAL A 334 -48.38 -40.05 16.95
N SER A 335 -47.91 -41.14 17.57
CA SER A 335 -48.62 -42.42 17.63
C SER A 335 -48.69 -42.94 19.07
N VAL A 336 -49.84 -43.47 19.48
CA VAL A 336 -50.04 -44.11 20.79
C VAL A 336 -50.42 -45.56 20.57
N ALA A 337 -49.56 -46.49 21.00
CA ALA A 337 -49.78 -47.92 20.92
C ALA A 337 -50.87 -48.40 21.89
N GLY A 338 -51.30 -49.66 21.76
CA GLY A 338 -52.14 -50.32 22.75
C GLY A 338 -51.32 -50.73 23.98
N GLN A 339 -51.99 -51.39 24.93
CA GLN A 339 -51.30 -52.01 26.06
C GLN A 339 -50.47 -53.23 25.62
N VAL A 340 -49.34 -53.44 26.29
CA VAL A 340 -48.52 -54.65 26.23
C VAL A 340 -48.41 -55.19 27.65
N CYS A 341 -48.53 -56.51 27.81
CA CYS A 341 -48.52 -57.22 29.10
C CYS A 341 -47.56 -58.42 29.05
N PRO A 342 -46.93 -58.84 30.16
CA PRO A 342 -46.70 -58.15 31.44
C PRO A 342 -45.29 -57.49 31.54
N PRO A 343 -45.11 -56.37 32.26
CA PRO A 343 -46.11 -55.54 32.95
C PRO A 343 -46.93 -54.66 31.98
N PRO A 344 -48.11 -54.15 32.39
CA PRO A 344 -48.95 -53.27 31.56
C PRO A 344 -48.19 -51.99 31.18
N THR A 345 -47.83 -51.87 29.91
CA THR A 345 -47.15 -50.69 29.35
C THR A 345 -47.83 -50.22 28.08
N THR A 346 -47.68 -48.94 27.76
CA THR A 346 -48.07 -48.38 26.45
C THR A 346 -46.89 -47.62 25.87
N THR A 347 -46.69 -47.73 24.56
CA THR A 347 -45.63 -46.97 23.86
C THR A 347 -46.23 -45.75 23.18
N VAL A 348 -45.62 -44.58 23.39
CA VAL A 348 -45.93 -43.35 22.68
C VAL A 348 -44.74 -43.01 21.78
N THR A 349 -44.97 -42.90 20.48
CA THR A 349 -43.96 -42.44 19.51
C THR A 349 -44.23 -40.98 19.18
N LEU A 350 -43.19 -40.15 19.29
CA LEU A 350 -43.22 -38.71 19.02
C LEU A 350 -42.22 -38.43 17.90
N ALA A 351 -42.60 -37.61 16.93
CA ALA A 351 -41.71 -37.21 15.84
C ALA A 351 -41.93 -35.74 15.47
N ASN A 352 -40.85 -35.05 15.11
CA ASN A 352 -40.93 -33.77 14.42
C ASN A 352 -40.40 -33.98 12.99
N ASP A 353 -41.29 -34.11 12.02
CA ASP A 353 -40.96 -34.27 10.60
C ASP A 353 -40.75 -32.92 9.88
N GLY A 354 -40.66 -31.81 10.64
CA GLY A 354 -40.47 -30.47 10.11
C GLY A 354 -39.02 -30.18 9.73
N ASP A 355 -38.73 -28.92 9.46
CA ASP A 355 -37.40 -28.49 9.04
C ASP A 355 -36.34 -28.84 10.10
N PRO A 356 -35.09 -29.21 9.74
CA PRO A 356 -34.08 -29.65 10.70
C PRO A 356 -33.83 -28.67 11.87
N ALA A 357 -33.95 -27.37 11.62
CA ALA A 357 -33.80 -26.32 12.63
C ALA A 357 -35.08 -26.06 13.45
N SER A 358 -36.22 -26.63 13.06
CA SER A 358 -37.48 -26.53 13.81
C SER A 358 -37.43 -27.32 15.11
N ARG A 359 -38.24 -26.91 16.10
CA ARG A 359 -38.27 -27.56 17.41
C ARG A 359 -39.70 -27.79 17.88
N VAL A 360 -39.97 -28.98 18.40
CA VAL A 360 -41.26 -29.35 19.02
C VAL A 360 -41.05 -29.92 20.42
N VAL A 361 -41.91 -29.53 21.35
CA VAL A 361 -42.00 -30.14 22.69
C VAL A 361 -43.38 -30.76 22.87
N PHE A 362 -43.41 -32.02 23.27
CA PHE A 362 -44.64 -32.78 23.44
C PHE A 362 -45.00 -32.92 24.92
N VAL A 363 -46.28 -32.78 25.23
CA VAL A 363 -46.85 -32.95 26.57
C VAL A 363 -47.78 -34.16 26.55
N ILE A 364 -47.42 -35.20 27.31
CA ILE A 364 -48.22 -36.41 27.48
C ILE A 364 -49.08 -36.27 28.74
N ARG A 365 -50.37 -36.53 28.58
CA ARG A 365 -51.38 -36.49 29.64
C ARG A 365 -52.06 -37.84 29.80
N LEU A 366 -52.25 -38.28 31.04
CA LEU A 366 -53.08 -39.42 31.40
C LEU A 366 -54.31 -38.91 32.15
N ASN A 367 -55.51 -39.21 31.66
CA ASN A 367 -56.78 -38.75 32.23
C ASN A 367 -56.80 -37.22 32.49
N GLY A 368 -56.18 -36.44 31.59
CA GLY A 368 -56.09 -34.98 31.66
C GLY A 368 -54.92 -34.42 32.47
N ARG A 369 -54.25 -35.22 33.32
CA ARG A 369 -53.08 -34.80 34.10
C ARG A 369 -51.80 -34.95 33.29
N VAL A 370 -50.94 -33.92 33.28
CA VAL A 370 -49.61 -34.00 32.67
C VAL A 370 -48.77 -35.01 33.45
N VAL A 371 -48.21 -35.99 32.74
CA VAL A 371 -47.34 -37.02 33.32
C VAL A 371 -45.92 -36.94 32.79
N GLN A 372 -45.74 -36.41 31.58
CA GLN A 372 -44.43 -36.29 30.95
C GLN A 372 -44.43 -35.12 29.98
N GLU A 373 -43.31 -34.42 29.90
CA GLU A 373 -42.96 -33.50 28.84
C GLU A 373 -41.70 -34.05 28.15
N SER A 374 -41.67 -34.07 26.82
CA SER A 374 -40.50 -34.56 26.10
C SER A 374 -39.36 -33.54 26.19
N ALA A 375 -38.12 -34.00 25.98
CA ALA A 375 -37.08 -33.09 25.54
C ALA A 375 -37.49 -32.47 24.19
N PRO A 376 -36.88 -31.34 23.80
CA PRO A 376 -36.99 -30.81 22.44
C PRO A 376 -36.68 -31.85 21.38
N LEU A 377 -37.57 -32.04 20.42
CA LEU A 377 -37.29 -32.77 19.19
C LEU A 377 -37.03 -31.77 18.07
N TYR A 378 -35.87 -31.89 17.44
CA TYR A 378 -35.49 -31.14 16.24
C TYR A 378 -36.09 -31.80 14.99
N GLY A 379 -36.10 -31.10 13.84
CA GLY A 379 -36.63 -31.69 12.60
C GLY A 379 -35.87 -32.96 12.21
N GLY A 380 -36.61 -34.01 11.87
CA GLY A 380 -36.11 -35.35 11.63
C GLY A 380 -36.01 -36.24 12.88
N ASP A 381 -36.15 -35.67 14.09
CA ASP A 381 -36.07 -36.46 15.32
C ASP A 381 -37.31 -37.32 15.52
N VAL A 382 -37.07 -38.55 15.99
CA VAL A 382 -38.11 -39.48 16.45
C VAL A 382 -37.69 -40.04 17.81
N THR A 383 -38.61 -40.05 18.77
CA THR A 383 -38.38 -40.70 20.07
C THR A 383 -39.59 -41.55 20.48
N THR A 384 -39.32 -42.54 21.33
CA THR A 384 -40.37 -43.40 21.91
C THR A 384 -40.30 -43.34 23.42
N ILE A 385 -41.48 -43.23 24.05
CA ILE A 385 -41.64 -43.18 25.49
C ILE A 385 -42.55 -44.35 25.88
N VAL A 386 -42.03 -45.23 26.74
CA VAL A 386 -42.80 -46.34 27.31
C VAL A 386 -43.39 -45.88 28.63
N GLY A 387 -44.72 -45.83 28.71
CA GLY A 387 -45.46 -45.48 29.92
C GLY A 387 -45.87 -46.72 30.69
N ASP A 388 -45.54 -46.78 31.98
CA ASP A 388 -46.03 -47.78 32.91
C ASP A 388 -47.50 -47.50 33.28
N LEU A 389 -48.36 -48.49 33.07
CA LEU A 389 -49.78 -48.43 33.37
C LEU A 389 -50.19 -49.31 34.56
N SER A 390 -49.23 -49.88 35.30
CA SER A 390 -49.49 -50.84 36.39
C SER A 390 -50.42 -50.32 37.48
N ARG A 391 -50.39 -49.01 37.75
CA ARG A 391 -51.30 -48.38 38.73
C ARG A 391 -52.76 -48.28 38.27
N PHE A 392 -53.04 -48.61 37.01
CA PHE A 392 -54.34 -48.50 36.37
C PHE A 392 -54.91 -49.88 35.99
N GLU A 393 -54.41 -50.98 36.56
CA GLU A 393 -54.98 -52.31 36.36
C GLU A 393 -56.51 -52.28 36.56
N ASP A 394 -57.23 -52.96 35.67
CA ASP A 394 -58.69 -53.00 35.60
C ASP A 394 -59.37 -51.65 35.33
N GLN A 395 -58.63 -50.64 34.86
CA GLN A 395 -59.14 -49.31 34.50
C GLN A 395 -58.88 -48.99 33.03
N THR A 396 -59.67 -48.05 32.49
CA THR A 396 -59.39 -47.45 31.18
C THR A 396 -58.74 -46.08 31.38
N VAL A 397 -57.58 -45.89 30.74
CA VAL A 397 -56.80 -44.65 30.80
C VAL A 397 -56.85 -43.95 29.45
N LEU A 398 -57.16 -42.66 29.46
CA LEU A 398 -57.05 -41.81 28.28
C LEU A 398 -55.64 -41.22 28.19
N VAL A 399 -54.87 -41.69 27.21
CA VAL A 399 -53.58 -41.11 26.83
C VAL A 399 -53.83 -40.00 25.81
N ALA A 400 -53.40 -38.78 26.09
CA ALA A 400 -53.51 -37.64 25.18
C ALA A 400 -52.14 -36.97 25.04
N VAL A 401 -51.74 -36.67 23.82
CA VAL A 401 -50.45 -36.02 23.51
C VAL A 401 -50.71 -34.70 22.80
N ARG A 402 -50.06 -33.65 23.29
CA ARG A 402 -50.21 -32.29 22.78
C ARG A 402 -48.85 -31.70 22.40
N ALA A 403 -48.81 -30.82 21.42
CA ALA A 403 -47.67 -29.93 21.17
C ALA A 403 -48.18 -28.52 20.93
N ASN A 404 -47.47 -27.50 21.42
CA ASN A 404 -47.88 -26.09 21.31
C ASN A 404 -49.34 -25.81 21.75
N GLY A 405 -49.85 -26.61 22.69
CA GLY A 405 -51.23 -26.54 23.17
C GLY A 405 -52.27 -27.29 22.32
N GLU A 406 -51.94 -27.70 21.10
CA GLU A 406 -52.82 -28.48 20.20
C GLU A 406 -52.84 -29.97 20.57
N LEU A 407 -53.99 -30.64 20.43
CA LEU A 407 -54.10 -32.09 20.64
C LEU A 407 -53.77 -32.84 19.36
N LEU A 408 -52.61 -33.50 19.32
CA LEU A 408 -52.14 -34.22 18.15
C LEU A 408 -52.59 -35.68 18.11
N GLY A 409 -52.79 -36.31 19.27
CA GLY A 409 -53.20 -37.69 19.35
C GLY A 409 -53.87 -38.02 20.68
N ARG A 410 -54.84 -38.93 20.64
CA ARG A 410 -55.47 -39.50 21.85
C ARG A 410 -55.83 -40.96 21.65
N ARG A 411 -55.70 -41.77 22.71
CA ARG A 411 -56.12 -43.17 22.74
C ARG A 411 -56.62 -43.56 24.12
N ALA A 412 -57.77 -44.22 24.16
CA ALA A 412 -58.22 -44.92 25.36
C ALA A 412 -57.55 -46.29 25.41
N VAL A 413 -56.86 -46.59 26.51
CA VAL A 413 -56.18 -47.86 26.74
C VAL A 413 -56.86 -48.54 27.93
N THR A 414 -57.56 -49.64 27.69
CA THR A 414 -58.09 -50.49 28.75
C THR A 414 -56.98 -51.37 29.27
N VAL A 415 -56.64 -51.22 30.55
CA VAL A 415 -55.55 -51.93 31.21
C VAL A 415 -56.08 -53.21 31.83
N ASN A 416 -55.69 -54.36 31.26
CA ASN A 416 -56.05 -55.67 31.76
C ASN A 416 -54.98 -56.66 31.32
N CYS A 417 -54.06 -56.99 32.23
CA CYS A 417 -53.03 -57.98 31.96
C CYS A 417 -53.37 -59.36 32.50
N GLY A 418 -54.43 -59.49 33.30
CA GLY A 418 -54.84 -60.73 33.94
C GLY A 418 -53.77 -61.27 34.90
N ARG A 419 -54.14 -61.61 36.13
CA ARG A 419 -53.31 -62.58 36.87
C ARG A 419 -53.34 -63.90 36.08
N PRO A 420 -52.22 -64.63 35.91
CA PRO A 420 -52.30 -65.99 35.41
C PRO A 420 -53.35 -66.73 36.24
N ALA A 421 -54.33 -67.33 35.57
CA ALA A 421 -55.40 -68.07 36.24
C ALA A 421 -54.76 -69.09 37.19
N PRO A 422 -55.23 -69.22 38.44
CA PRO A 422 -54.81 -70.34 39.27
C PRO A 422 -55.19 -71.63 38.54
N ASP A 423 -54.24 -72.54 38.41
CA ASP A 423 -54.42 -73.85 37.78
C ASP A 423 -55.77 -74.46 38.18
N PRO A 424 -56.62 -74.88 37.22
CA PRO A 424 -57.76 -75.71 37.57
C PRO A 424 -57.19 -77.05 38.04
N GLY A 425 -57.39 -77.34 39.33
CA GLY A 425 -57.06 -78.64 39.91
C GLY A 425 -57.69 -79.79 39.12
N PRO A 426 -57.13 -81.01 39.24
CA PRO A 426 -57.37 -82.10 38.30
C PRO A 426 -58.75 -82.69 38.55
N ASP A 427 -59.72 -82.38 37.70
CA ASP A 427 -61.00 -83.08 37.69
C ASP A 427 -60.99 -84.21 36.65
N THR A 428 -61.14 -85.41 37.19
CA THR A 428 -61.23 -86.69 36.50
C THR A 428 -62.59 -86.87 35.86
N GLY A 429 -62.65 -87.11 34.55
CA GLY A 429 -63.88 -87.51 33.85
C GLY A 429 -63.62 -87.97 32.41
N PRO A 430 -64.07 -89.17 31.97
CA PRO A 430 -63.63 -89.80 30.71
C PRO A 430 -64.61 -89.62 29.53
N GLY A 431 -64.05 -89.62 28.31
CA GLY A 431 -64.75 -89.81 27.03
C GLY A 431 -65.38 -88.53 26.45
N THR A 432 -65.31 -88.18 25.16
CA THR A 432 -65.15 -88.99 23.94
C THR A 432 -64.76 -88.10 22.75
N ASN A 433 -63.78 -88.57 21.95
CA ASN A 433 -63.47 -88.39 20.51
C ASN A 433 -63.43 -87.00 19.81
N PRO A 434 -62.41 -86.76 18.94
CA PRO A 434 -62.18 -85.50 18.22
C PRO A 434 -62.68 -85.51 16.75
N PRO A 435 -62.80 -84.33 16.11
CA PRO A 435 -62.68 -84.19 14.65
C PRO A 435 -61.45 -83.33 14.24
N PRO A 436 -61.08 -83.33 12.94
CA PRO A 436 -59.71 -83.58 12.52
C PRO A 436 -58.87 -82.32 12.22
N ALA A 437 -57.57 -82.55 12.17
CA ALA A 437 -56.53 -81.64 11.69
C ALA A 437 -56.70 -81.30 10.20
N THR A 438 -56.50 -80.03 9.87
CA THR A 438 -56.16 -79.58 8.52
C THR A 438 -54.83 -78.84 8.52
N HIS A 439 -53.98 -79.36 7.66
CA HIS A 439 -52.69 -78.96 7.13
C HIS A 439 -52.38 -77.47 6.89
N ASP A 440 -51.06 -77.20 7.04
CA ASP A 440 -50.18 -76.22 6.34
C ASP A 440 -50.44 -74.72 6.63
N VAL A 441 -49.44 -73.85 6.87
CA VAL A 441 -48.23 -73.54 6.08
C VAL A 441 -47.22 -72.76 6.97
N LEU A 442 -45.94 -73.17 6.96
CA LEU A 442 -44.75 -72.29 7.08
C LEU A 442 -44.32 -71.93 5.65
N PRO A 443 -43.78 -70.73 5.34
CA PRO A 443 -42.46 -70.27 5.84
C PRO A 443 -42.50 -68.74 6.11
N ASP A 444 -41.46 -67.93 6.34
CA ASP A 444 -40.01 -68.05 6.39
C ASP A 444 -39.46 -66.87 7.22
N VAL A 445 -38.20 -67.03 7.61
CA VAL A 445 -37.35 -66.22 8.44
C VAL A 445 -36.99 -64.88 7.78
N GLY A 446 -37.08 -63.78 8.53
CA GLY A 446 -36.63 -62.45 8.13
C GLY A 446 -35.95 -61.73 9.29
N THR A 447 -34.63 -61.83 9.31
CA THR A 447 -33.67 -61.28 10.27
C THR A 447 -33.81 -59.77 10.52
N GLY A 448 -33.80 -59.37 11.79
CA GLY A 448 -33.61 -57.99 12.22
C GLY A 448 -32.84 -57.93 13.54
N LEU A 449 -31.52 -57.79 13.46
CA LEU A 449 -30.61 -57.63 14.59
C LEU A 449 -31.06 -56.44 15.47
N SER A 450 -31.29 -56.69 16.75
CA SER A 450 -31.30 -55.65 17.79
C SER A 450 -29.90 -55.58 18.39
N ILE A 451 -29.16 -54.52 18.08
CA ILE A 451 -27.93 -54.16 18.81
C ILE A 451 -28.36 -53.25 19.96
N GLY A 452 -28.29 -53.79 21.18
CA GLY A 452 -28.38 -53.00 22.40
C GLY A 452 -27.13 -52.13 22.54
N VAL A 453 -27.32 -50.84 22.83
CA VAL A 453 -26.24 -49.97 23.27
C VAL A 453 -26.40 -49.68 24.75
N LEU A 454 -25.36 -50.12 25.45
CA LEU A 454 -25.04 -49.99 26.85
C LEU A 454 -24.81 -48.52 27.23
N ALA A 455 -25.33 -48.13 28.39
CA ALA A 455 -25.02 -46.86 29.04
C ALA A 455 -23.53 -46.79 29.44
N LEU A 456 -22.89 -45.65 29.23
CA LEU A 456 -21.66 -45.29 29.93
C LEU A 456 -21.62 -43.79 30.24
N ALA A 457 -21.02 -43.52 31.40
CA ALA A 457 -21.22 -42.37 32.25
C ALA A 457 -20.30 -41.17 31.95
N LEU A 458 -20.75 -40.03 32.49
CA LEU A 458 -20.06 -38.81 32.90
C LEU A 458 -18.58 -38.60 32.52
N GLY A 459 -18.32 -37.43 31.92
CA GLY A 459 -17.04 -36.74 31.98
C GLY A 459 -17.23 -35.23 31.84
N LEU A 460 -17.02 -34.48 32.93
CA LEU A 460 -16.89 -33.03 32.96
C LEU A 460 -15.77 -32.56 32.01
N LEU A 461 -15.99 -31.48 31.27
CA LEU A 461 -14.91 -30.60 30.79
C LEU A 461 -15.35 -29.14 30.81
N VAL A 462 -14.46 -28.33 31.38
CA VAL A 462 -14.52 -26.91 31.64
C VAL A 462 -14.22 -26.13 30.35
N SER A 463 -15.07 -25.18 29.98
CA SER A 463 -14.84 -24.29 28.84
C SER A 463 -14.33 -22.92 29.31
N GLY A 464 -13.06 -22.63 29.03
CA GLY A 464 -12.51 -21.27 29.01
C GLY A 464 -12.38 -20.76 27.55
N PRO A 465 -12.31 -19.44 27.32
CA PRO A 465 -12.41 -18.86 25.98
C PRO A 465 -11.10 -18.98 25.19
N LEU A 466 -11.22 -19.39 23.93
CA LEU A 466 -10.13 -19.51 22.97
C LEU A 466 -9.90 -18.16 22.26
N LEU A 467 -8.71 -17.59 22.45
CA LEU A 467 -8.18 -16.44 21.70
C LEU A 467 -7.84 -16.86 20.26
N LEU A 468 -8.40 -16.18 19.25
CA LEU A 468 -7.94 -16.27 17.87
C LEU A 468 -6.62 -15.49 17.70
N VAL A 469 -5.59 -16.20 17.25
CA VAL A 469 -4.31 -15.63 16.80
C VAL A 469 -4.33 -15.62 15.26
N SER A 470 -4.08 -14.45 14.67
CA SER A 470 -3.91 -14.25 13.23
C SER A 470 -2.65 -14.93 12.70
N GLY A 471 -2.82 -15.89 11.78
CA GLY A 471 -1.73 -16.55 11.06
C GLY A 471 -1.50 -15.92 9.69
N ARG A 472 -0.26 -15.42 9.47
CA ARG A 472 0.27 -14.96 8.17
C ARG A 472 0.35 -16.10 7.16
N THR A 473 -0.10 -15.86 5.94
CA THR A 473 0.07 -16.72 4.76
C THR A 473 1.50 -16.65 4.20
N PRO A 474 2.11 -17.77 3.77
CA PRO A 474 3.38 -17.76 3.05
C PRO A 474 3.16 -17.61 1.53
N LEU A 475 4.04 -16.83 0.90
CA LEU A 475 4.17 -16.61 -0.54
C LEU A 475 4.46 -17.92 -1.30
N SER A 476 3.58 -18.28 -2.23
CA SER A 476 3.77 -19.37 -3.18
C SER A 476 4.66 -18.93 -4.35
N ARG A 477 5.71 -19.72 -4.60
CA ARG A 477 6.61 -19.62 -5.77
C ARG A 477 5.85 -19.89 -7.07
N LEU A 478 6.01 -19.00 -8.05
CA LEU A 478 5.62 -19.20 -9.45
C LEU A 478 6.48 -20.28 -10.14
N PRO A 479 5.92 -21.12 -11.03
CA PRO A 479 6.70 -22.03 -11.85
C PRO A 479 7.28 -21.34 -13.09
N ARG A 480 8.53 -21.70 -13.40
CA ARG A 480 9.34 -21.24 -14.52
C ARG A 480 8.85 -21.87 -15.83
N VAL A 481 8.29 -21.07 -16.74
CA VAL A 481 7.90 -21.52 -18.09
C VAL A 481 9.15 -21.80 -18.93
N ARG A 482 9.32 -23.05 -19.39
CA ARG A 482 10.30 -23.45 -20.40
C ARG A 482 9.79 -23.04 -21.80
N ARG A 483 10.62 -22.29 -22.54
CA ARG A 483 10.49 -22.15 -24.00
C ARG A 483 10.84 -23.48 -24.70
N PRO A 484 10.10 -23.93 -25.71
CA PRO A 484 10.56 -24.96 -26.62
C PRO A 484 11.38 -24.34 -27.75
N ASN A 485 12.50 -24.99 -28.04
CA ASN A 485 13.40 -24.71 -29.14
C ASN A 485 13.08 -25.70 -30.27
N GLY A 486 12.90 -25.20 -31.51
CA GLY A 486 13.38 -25.88 -32.72
C GLY A 486 12.40 -26.65 -33.63
N SER A 487 12.43 -26.20 -34.90
CA SER A 487 12.52 -26.99 -36.15
C SER A 487 11.24 -27.34 -36.93
N ARG A 488 10.94 -26.59 -37.99
CA ARG A 488 11.38 -26.84 -39.38
C ARG A 488 11.15 -25.60 -40.24
#